data_AF-I0KCK1-F1
#
_entry.id   AF-I0KCK1-F1
#
_cell.length_a   1.000
_cell.length_b   1.000
_cell.length_c   1.000
_cell.angle_alpha   90.00
_cell.angle_beta   90.00
_cell.angle_gamma   90.00
#
_symmetry.space_group_name_H-M   'P 1'
#
loop_
_entity.id
_entity.type
_entity.pdbx_description
1 polymer ?
#
loop_
_entity_poly.entity_id
_entity_poly.type
_entity_poly.pdbx_seq_one_letter_code
_entity_poly.pdbx_strand_id
1 'polypeptide(L)'
;MPSIRHRFNAFISWLLPLASLGLLAAIGLGQWAGSYFFLFDLASQFAVQYVGVGTLLLGWSALGRQWRWVLVNGLSVGWQAALVLPWLVTSPPPLTAGQPGFRVMHANVLFTRQDIQNTFDLVAQQQADLIVLQEMTVQQIPRALAFFRATYPYTDTVRAKGPSHIMVLSRTPFRVDAAAKESHQVIHLTTRIRGRTVELMTVHPRPPIFPSWFADRNRQLAFVSARFQRTRQSALLIGDFNISPFAPLYRHWFQQPGVHACRYGFGLQPTWPRFLPVAYLPIDHAFINDRLTTRQFTVLTQRGSDHQAVRVDLQFRP
;
A
#
# COMPACT_ATOMS: atom_id res chain seq x y z
N MET A 1 39.79 -33.26 19.88
CA MET A 1 38.59 -32.69 19.23
C MET A 1 38.10 -31.51 20.06
N PRO A 2 37.80 -30.34 19.48
CA PRO A 2 37.27 -29.21 20.26
C PRO A 2 35.95 -29.61 20.91
N SER A 3 35.74 -29.24 22.18
CA SER A 3 34.49 -29.56 22.89
C SER A 3 33.29 -28.92 22.17
N ILE A 4 32.11 -29.54 22.29
CA ILE A 4 30.86 -29.04 21.70
C ILE A 4 30.62 -27.57 22.10
N ARG A 5 30.96 -27.20 23.35
CA ARG A 5 30.89 -25.81 23.86
C ARG A 5 31.82 -24.84 23.11
N HIS A 6 33.03 -25.27 22.75
CA HIS A 6 33.99 -24.42 22.03
C HIS A 6 33.55 -24.17 20.58
N ARG A 7 32.92 -25.17 19.93
CA ARG A 7 32.33 -25.02 18.59
C ARG A 7 31.08 -24.12 18.62
N PHE A 8 30.26 -24.24 19.66
CA PHE A 8 29.06 -23.42 19.86
C PHE A 8 29.41 -21.93 20.07
N ASN A 9 30.42 -21.63 20.91
CA ASN A 9 30.87 -20.26 21.14
C ASN A 9 31.51 -19.63 19.90
N ALA A 10 32.27 -20.41 19.12
CA ALA A 10 32.82 -19.95 17.85
C ALA A 10 31.72 -19.66 16.82
N PHE A 11 30.70 -20.51 16.72
CA PHE A 11 29.55 -20.28 15.84
C PHE A 11 28.80 -18.98 16.18
N ILE A 12 28.52 -18.73 17.47
CA ILE A 12 27.85 -17.51 17.93
C ILE A 12 28.67 -16.25 17.62
N SER A 13 30.00 -16.33 17.67
CA SER A 13 30.88 -15.19 17.37
C SER A 13 30.81 -14.71 15.92
N TRP A 14 30.43 -15.58 14.98
CA TRP A 14 30.24 -15.21 13.56
C TRP A 14 28.82 -14.73 13.24
N LEU A 15 27.83 -15.09 14.06
CA LEU A 15 26.43 -14.79 13.79
C LEU A 15 26.16 -13.27 13.81
N LEU A 16 26.68 -12.53 14.79
CA LEU A 16 26.48 -11.08 14.87
C LEU A 16 27.09 -10.31 13.68
N PRO A 17 28.37 -10.53 13.29
CA PRO A 17 28.94 -9.97 12.07
C PRO A 17 28.11 -10.26 10.81
N LEU A 18 27.74 -11.52 10.60
CA LEU A 18 26.98 -11.95 9.42
C LEU A 18 25.59 -11.31 9.38
N ALA A 19 24.87 -11.27 10.50
CA ALA A 19 23.57 -10.63 10.59
C ALA A 19 23.65 -9.11 10.38
N SER A 20 24.66 -8.44 10.96
CA SER A 20 24.85 -6.99 10.83
C SER A 20 25.19 -6.59 9.40
N LEU A 21 26.11 -7.33 8.75
CA LEU A 21 26.47 -7.10 7.35
C LEU A 21 25.32 -7.46 6.39
N GLY A 22 24.61 -8.56 6.67
CA GLY A 22 23.44 -8.96 5.89
C GLY A 22 22.33 -7.91 5.94
N LEU A 23 22.04 -7.35 7.11
CA LEU A 23 21.07 -6.26 7.27
C LEU A 23 21.51 -5.01 6.50
N LEU A 24 22.77 -4.58 6.66
CA LEU A 24 23.30 -3.41 5.95
C LEU A 24 23.27 -3.61 4.43
N ALA A 25 23.61 -4.80 3.94
CA ALA A 25 23.56 -5.13 2.52
C ALA A 25 22.11 -5.13 1.99
N ALA A 26 21.15 -5.69 2.73
CA ALA A 26 19.74 -5.69 2.34
C ALA A 26 19.18 -4.25 2.24
N ILE A 27 19.51 -3.40 3.22
CA ILE A 27 19.16 -1.97 3.21
C ILE A 27 19.82 -1.27 2.02
N GLY A 28 21.13 -1.39 1.88
CA GLY A 28 21.90 -0.67 0.86
C GLY A 28 21.49 -1.08 -0.56
N LEU A 29 21.45 -2.38 -0.85
CA LEU A 29 21.04 -2.90 -2.16
C LEU A 29 19.57 -2.60 -2.43
N GLY A 30 18.69 -2.72 -1.43
CA GLY A 30 17.28 -2.39 -1.60
C GLY A 30 17.05 -0.92 -1.95
N GLN A 31 17.72 -0.01 -1.25
CA GLN A 31 17.57 1.42 -1.50
C GLN A 31 18.27 1.90 -2.77
N TRP A 32 19.42 1.34 -3.13
CA TRP A 32 20.19 1.76 -4.30
C TRP A 32 19.73 1.07 -5.60
N ALA A 33 19.52 -0.25 -5.55
CA ALA A 33 19.23 -1.06 -6.73
C ALA A 33 17.76 -1.53 -6.84
N GLY A 34 16.90 -1.18 -5.87
CA GLY A 34 15.49 -1.59 -5.86
C GLY A 34 14.69 -1.12 -7.07
N SER A 35 15.09 -0.03 -7.73
CA SER A 35 14.46 0.43 -8.97
C SER A 35 14.77 -0.43 -10.20
N TYR A 36 15.82 -1.26 -10.14
CA TYR A 36 16.34 -1.99 -11.29
C TYR A 36 16.10 -3.50 -11.23
N PHE A 37 16.04 -4.08 -10.02
CA PHE A 37 15.96 -5.53 -9.87
C PHE A 37 15.00 -5.95 -8.76
N PHE A 38 14.14 -6.93 -9.07
CA PHE A 38 13.00 -7.31 -8.22
C PHE A 38 13.41 -7.83 -6.83
N LEU A 39 14.53 -8.54 -6.68
CA LEU A 39 14.99 -8.98 -5.36
C LEU A 39 15.38 -7.79 -4.45
N PHE A 40 15.97 -6.76 -5.04
CA PHE A 40 16.31 -5.54 -4.31
C PHE A 40 15.08 -4.69 -4.03
N ASP A 41 14.12 -4.66 -4.96
CA ASP A 41 12.80 -4.05 -4.71
C ASP A 41 12.13 -4.70 -3.49
N LEU A 42 12.11 -6.03 -3.42
CA LEU A 42 11.59 -6.78 -2.27
C LEU A 42 12.36 -6.43 -0.99
N ALA A 43 13.69 -6.35 -1.05
CA ALA A 43 14.50 -5.97 0.11
C ALA A 43 14.17 -4.56 0.62
N SER A 44 13.74 -3.63 -0.25
CA SER A 44 13.40 -2.25 0.14
C SER A 44 12.06 -2.09 0.87
N GLN A 45 11.24 -3.15 0.96
CA GLN A 45 9.88 -3.04 1.50
C GLN A 45 9.83 -3.03 3.04
N PHE A 46 10.88 -3.47 3.72
CA PHE A 46 10.81 -3.92 5.12
C PHE A 46 11.43 -2.94 6.14
N ALA A 47 11.33 -1.62 5.89
CA ALA A 47 12.02 -0.63 6.72
C ALA A 47 11.67 -0.72 8.22
N VAL A 48 10.40 -0.96 8.57
CA VAL A 48 9.97 -1.12 9.98
C VAL A 48 10.60 -2.35 10.61
N GLN A 49 10.61 -3.47 9.89
CA GLN A 49 11.19 -4.72 10.34
C GLN A 49 12.71 -4.58 10.49
N TYR A 50 13.37 -3.87 9.59
CA TYR A 50 14.80 -3.58 9.68
C TYR A 50 15.16 -2.66 10.86
N VAL A 51 14.29 -1.71 11.23
CA VAL A 51 14.45 -0.98 12.50
C VAL A 51 14.39 -1.97 13.67
N GLY A 52 13.38 -2.84 13.72
CA GLY A 52 13.24 -3.82 14.81
C GLY A 52 14.44 -4.76 14.94
N VAL A 53 14.84 -5.42 13.84
CA VAL A 53 16.01 -6.32 13.80
C VAL A 53 17.29 -5.55 14.11
N GLY A 54 17.47 -4.36 13.53
CA GLY A 54 18.64 -3.51 13.76
C GLY A 54 18.77 -3.10 15.23
N THR A 55 17.66 -2.77 15.90
CA THR A 55 17.65 -2.45 17.34
C THR A 55 18.08 -3.66 18.19
N LEU A 56 17.64 -4.87 17.85
CA LEU A 56 18.07 -6.09 18.54
C LEU A 56 19.57 -6.34 18.36
N LEU A 57 20.09 -6.21 17.14
CA LEU A 57 21.52 -6.35 16.83
C LEU A 57 22.36 -5.25 17.50
N LEU A 58 21.85 -4.02 17.56
CA LEU A 58 22.45 -2.90 18.26
C LEU A 58 22.58 -3.21 19.76
N GLY A 59 21.51 -3.70 20.40
CA GLY A 59 21.53 -4.12 21.80
C GLY A 59 22.53 -5.26 22.06
N TRP A 60 22.51 -6.30 21.21
CA TRP A 60 23.44 -7.43 21.32
C TRP A 60 24.91 -6.97 21.21
N SER A 61 25.23 -6.17 20.19
CA SER A 61 26.59 -5.65 20.00
C SER A 61 27.04 -4.74 21.14
N ALA A 62 26.15 -3.90 21.70
CA ALA A 62 26.45 -3.03 22.83
C ALA A 62 26.72 -3.81 24.12
N LEU A 63 25.88 -4.81 24.44
CA LEU A 63 26.06 -5.69 25.60
C LEU A 63 27.38 -6.48 25.51
N GLY A 64 27.75 -6.91 24.30
CA GLY A 64 29.02 -7.55 24.02
C GLY A 64 30.22 -6.60 23.90
N ARG A 65 30.02 -5.29 24.09
CA ARG A 65 31.03 -4.22 23.90
C ARG A 65 31.73 -4.25 22.53
N GLN A 66 31.05 -4.75 21.51
CA GLN A 66 31.57 -4.88 20.15
C GLN A 66 31.32 -3.60 19.35
N TRP A 67 32.01 -2.51 19.71
CA TRP A 67 31.73 -1.15 19.24
C TRP A 67 31.69 -0.97 17.72
N ARG A 68 32.48 -1.74 16.96
CA ARG A 68 32.40 -1.75 15.49
C ARG A 68 30.99 -2.09 14.98
N TRP A 69 30.33 -3.06 15.61
CA TRP A 69 28.99 -3.51 15.24
C TRP A 69 27.91 -2.62 15.83
N VAL A 70 28.18 -1.97 16.96
CA VAL A 70 27.31 -0.89 17.48
C VAL A 70 27.19 0.21 16.42
N LEU A 71 28.30 0.64 15.82
CA LEU A 71 28.28 1.65 14.76
C LEU A 71 27.49 1.18 13.54
N VAL A 72 27.79 -0.01 13.01
CA VAL A 72 27.10 -0.57 11.82
C VAL A 72 25.58 -0.68 12.04
N ASN A 73 25.17 -1.24 13.18
CA ASN A 73 23.75 -1.42 13.49
C ASN A 73 23.07 -0.09 13.82
N GLY A 74 23.78 0.84 14.48
CA GLY A 74 23.29 2.19 14.76
C GLY A 74 23.02 2.97 13.47
N LEU A 75 23.92 2.90 12.49
CA LEU A 75 23.71 3.51 11.16
C LEU A 75 22.55 2.84 10.41
N SER A 76 22.43 1.52 10.48
CA SER A 76 21.34 0.77 9.84
C SER A 76 19.98 1.17 10.42
N VAL A 77 19.86 1.24 11.75
CA VAL A 77 18.65 1.72 12.45
C VAL A 77 18.37 3.17 12.10
N GLY A 78 19.37 4.05 12.18
CA GLY A 78 19.21 5.48 11.87
C GLY A 78 18.69 5.72 10.46
N TRP A 79 19.23 5.01 9.46
CA TRP A 79 18.76 5.10 8.09
C TRP A 79 17.30 4.66 7.97
N GLN A 80 16.95 3.47 8.46
CA GLN A 80 15.58 2.96 8.30
C GLN A 80 14.57 3.77 9.12
N ALA A 81 14.95 4.25 10.31
CA ALA A 81 14.14 5.15 11.12
C ALA A 81 13.85 6.46 10.38
N ALA A 82 14.81 7.02 9.64
CA ALA A 82 14.58 8.22 8.82
C ALA A 82 13.51 8.01 7.73
N LEU A 83 13.33 6.78 7.24
CA LEU A 83 12.27 6.43 6.27
C LEU A 83 10.90 6.25 6.94
N VAL A 84 10.89 5.76 8.17
CA VAL A 84 9.67 5.41 8.92
C VAL A 84 9.09 6.60 9.67
N LEU A 85 9.93 7.38 10.35
CA LEU A 85 9.52 8.44 11.26
C LEU A 85 8.57 9.48 10.64
N PRO A 86 8.76 9.98 9.40
CA PRO A 86 7.84 10.96 8.82
C PRO A 86 6.38 10.48 8.81
N TRP A 87 6.14 9.19 8.65
CA TRP A 87 4.79 8.61 8.66
C TRP A 87 4.16 8.52 10.06
N LEU A 88 4.98 8.54 11.11
CA LEU A 88 4.54 8.41 12.50
C LEU A 88 4.34 9.76 13.20
N VAL A 89 5.14 10.77 12.84
CA VAL A 89 5.19 12.06 13.55
C VAL A 89 4.47 13.18 12.83
N THR A 90 4.11 13.01 11.56
CA THR A 90 3.39 14.05 10.82
C THR A 90 1.94 14.12 11.29
N SER A 91 1.43 15.34 11.46
CA SER A 91 0.03 15.58 11.81
C SER A 91 -0.89 15.57 10.58
N PRO A 92 -2.19 15.26 10.74
CA PRO A 92 -3.18 15.41 9.68
C PRO A 92 -3.20 16.83 9.11
N PRO A 93 -3.52 16.98 7.81
CA PRO A 93 -3.69 18.29 7.21
C PRO A 93 -4.90 19.02 7.83
N PRO A 94 -4.86 20.36 7.92
CA PRO A 94 -5.99 21.14 8.44
C PRO A 94 -7.22 21.01 7.53
N LEU A 95 -8.39 21.01 8.15
CA LEU A 95 -9.69 20.97 7.45
C LEU A 95 -10.27 22.37 7.31
N THR A 96 -10.96 22.61 6.20
CA THR A 96 -11.68 23.86 5.97
C THR A 96 -13.13 23.69 6.42
N ALA A 97 -13.57 24.51 7.38
CA ALA A 97 -14.94 24.46 7.88
C ALA A 97 -15.96 24.67 6.74
N GLY A 98 -17.08 23.94 6.79
CA GLY A 98 -18.18 24.07 5.83
C GLY A 98 -17.95 23.44 4.45
N GLN A 99 -16.75 22.93 4.14
CA GLN A 99 -16.53 22.27 2.85
C GLN A 99 -17.13 20.85 2.84
N PRO A 100 -17.84 20.46 1.76
CA PRO A 100 -18.44 19.14 1.65
C PRO A 100 -17.36 18.05 1.59
N GLY A 101 -17.73 16.85 2.06
CA GLY A 101 -16.87 15.67 2.02
C GLY A 101 -17.56 14.47 1.39
N PHE A 102 -16.76 13.45 1.13
CA PHE A 102 -17.21 12.16 0.61
C PHE A 102 -16.30 11.05 1.10
N ARG A 103 -16.80 9.82 1.05
CA ARG A 103 -16.10 8.64 1.55
C ARG A 103 -15.79 7.67 0.43
N VAL A 104 -14.58 7.12 0.46
CA VAL A 104 -14.18 6.04 -0.45
C VAL A 104 -13.68 4.86 0.37
N MET A 105 -14.03 3.65 -0.07
CA MET A 105 -13.56 2.41 0.52
C MET A 105 -12.83 1.56 -0.50
N HIS A 106 -11.77 0.89 -0.06
CA HIS A 106 -11.02 -0.09 -0.81
C HIS A 106 -10.93 -1.40 -0.02
N ALA A 107 -11.09 -2.53 -0.70
CA ALA A 107 -10.83 -3.86 -0.14
C ALA A 107 -10.29 -4.84 -1.19
N ASN A 108 -9.14 -5.46 -0.91
CA ASN A 108 -8.71 -6.68 -1.59
C ASN A 108 -9.41 -7.89 -0.93
N VAL A 109 -10.21 -8.64 -1.70
CA VAL A 109 -11.11 -9.68 -1.18
C VAL A 109 -10.49 -11.08 -1.10
N LEU A 110 -9.24 -11.24 -1.54
CA LEU A 110 -8.53 -12.50 -1.70
C LEU A 110 -9.23 -13.47 -2.67
N PHE A 111 -8.76 -13.58 -3.92
CA PHE A 111 -9.49 -14.30 -4.98
C PHE A 111 -9.72 -15.80 -4.68
N THR A 112 -8.91 -16.39 -3.81
CA THR A 112 -9.04 -17.78 -3.36
C THR A 112 -10.17 -17.97 -2.34
N ARG A 113 -10.67 -16.89 -1.73
CA ARG A 113 -11.75 -16.94 -0.74
C ARG A 113 -13.11 -17.06 -1.44
N GLN A 114 -13.80 -18.16 -1.24
CA GLN A 114 -15.14 -18.36 -1.83
C GLN A 114 -16.26 -17.62 -1.06
N ASP A 115 -16.20 -17.63 0.27
CA ASP A 115 -17.16 -16.93 1.12
C ASP A 115 -16.69 -15.50 1.41
N ILE A 116 -17.32 -14.56 0.72
CA ILE A 116 -17.03 -13.12 0.77
C ILE A 116 -18.12 -12.30 1.47
N GLN A 117 -19.07 -12.96 2.17
CA GLN A 117 -20.19 -12.26 2.81
C GLN A 117 -19.71 -11.27 3.86
N ASN A 118 -18.71 -11.65 4.66
CA ASN A 118 -18.08 -10.76 5.65
C ASN A 118 -17.53 -9.47 5.00
N THR A 119 -16.99 -9.56 3.79
CA THR A 119 -16.52 -8.38 3.05
C THR A 119 -17.70 -7.54 2.60
N PHE A 120 -18.77 -8.15 2.10
CA PHE A 120 -19.97 -7.43 1.68
C PHE A 120 -20.64 -6.68 2.82
N ASP A 121 -20.77 -7.31 3.98
CA ASP A 121 -21.34 -6.70 5.18
C ASP A 121 -20.47 -5.54 5.66
N LEU A 122 -19.14 -5.71 5.71
CA LEU A 122 -18.21 -4.65 6.06
C LEU A 122 -18.36 -3.44 5.12
N VAL A 123 -18.41 -3.69 3.81
CA VAL A 123 -18.55 -2.67 2.77
C VAL A 123 -19.88 -1.92 2.90
N ALA A 124 -20.99 -2.64 3.10
CA ALA A 124 -22.30 -2.04 3.29
C ALA A 124 -22.35 -1.14 4.54
N GLN A 125 -21.70 -1.53 5.63
CA GLN A 125 -21.64 -0.75 6.87
C GLN A 125 -20.89 0.59 6.70
N GLN A 126 -19.93 0.69 5.77
CA GLN A 126 -19.13 1.91 5.63
C GLN A 126 -19.88 3.05 4.95
N GLN A 127 -20.96 2.77 4.21
CA GLN A 127 -21.78 3.78 3.53
C GLN A 127 -20.95 4.72 2.64
N ALA A 128 -19.92 4.20 1.97
CA ALA A 128 -19.03 4.98 1.10
C ALA A 128 -19.77 5.49 -0.14
N ASP A 129 -19.34 6.63 -0.71
CA ASP A 129 -19.85 7.13 -1.99
C ASP A 129 -19.29 6.32 -3.17
N LEU A 130 -18.03 5.87 -3.05
CA LEU A 130 -17.34 5.00 -4.00
C LEU A 130 -16.68 3.81 -3.28
N ILE A 131 -16.74 2.62 -3.87
CA ILE A 131 -16.07 1.42 -3.37
C ILE A 131 -15.22 0.81 -4.49
N VAL A 132 -14.01 0.38 -4.13
CA VAL A 132 -13.10 -0.39 -4.97
C VAL A 132 -12.91 -1.76 -4.33
N LEU A 133 -13.34 -2.81 -5.02
CA LEU A 133 -13.09 -4.20 -4.63
C LEU A 133 -12.07 -4.81 -5.59
N GLN A 134 -11.04 -5.43 -5.05
CA GLN A 134 -9.97 -6.05 -5.80
C GLN A 134 -9.89 -7.54 -5.51
N GLU A 135 -9.36 -8.32 -6.46
CA GLU A 135 -9.37 -9.78 -6.40
C GLU A 135 -10.75 -10.43 -6.49
N MET A 136 -11.73 -9.69 -7.02
CA MET A 136 -13.01 -10.26 -7.37
C MET A 136 -12.84 -11.31 -8.46
N THR A 137 -13.55 -12.42 -8.36
CA THR A 137 -13.61 -13.44 -9.41
C THR A 137 -14.87 -13.30 -10.26
N VAL A 138 -14.88 -13.92 -11.44
CA VAL A 138 -16.06 -13.93 -12.33
C VAL A 138 -17.29 -14.56 -11.68
N GLN A 139 -17.10 -15.45 -10.70
CA GLN A 139 -18.18 -16.07 -9.91
C GLN A 139 -18.70 -15.13 -8.81
N GLN A 140 -17.85 -14.25 -8.28
CA GLN A 140 -18.21 -13.34 -7.19
C GLN A 140 -18.87 -12.05 -7.69
N ILE A 141 -18.52 -11.58 -8.90
CA ILE A 141 -19.05 -10.34 -9.48
C ILE A 141 -20.60 -10.33 -9.52
N PRO A 142 -21.30 -11.36 -10.05
CA PRO A 142 -22.76 -11.37 -10.06
C PRO A 142 -23.38 -11.32 -8.65
N ARG A 143 -22.73 -11.94 -7.65
CA ARG A 143 -23.19 -11.90 -6.25
C ARG A 143 -23.06 -10.50 -5.66
N ALA A 144 -21.94 -9.80 -5.94
CA ALA A 144 -21.76 -8.41 -5.54
C ALA A 144 -22.78 -7.48 -6.20
N LEU A 145 -23.02 -7.66 -7.51
CA LEU A 145 -24.04 -6.90 -8.23
C LEU A 145 -25.43 -7.09 -7.62
N ALA A 146 -25.82 -8.32 -7.31
CA ALA A 146 -27.10 -8.62 -6.67
C ALA A 146 -27.21 -7.99 -5.28
N PHE A 147 -26.17 -8.11 -4.45
CA PHE A 147 -26.16 -7.61 -3.08
C PHE A 147 -26.19 -6.08 -3.01
N PHE A 148 -25.43 -5.39 -3.87
CA PHE A 148 -25.27 -3.94 -3.81
C PHE A 148 -26.20 -3.14 -4.71
N ARG A 149 -27.01 -3.79 -5.57
CA ARG A 149 -27.83 -3.12 -6.61
C ARG A 149 -28.64 -1.93 -6.12
N ALA A 150 -29.25 -2.02 -4.95
CA ALA A 150 -30.12 -0.99 -4.41
C ALA A 150 -29.36 0.26 -3.94
N THR A 151 -28.11 0.11 -3.48
CA THR A 151 -27.31 1.19 -2.90
C THR A 151 -26.23 1.70 -3.85
N TYR A 152 -25.69 0.83 -4.71
CA TYR A 152 -24.63 1.14 -5.66
C TYR A 152 -25.04 0.68 -7.07
N PRO A 153 -25.97 1.41 -7.72
CA PRO A 153 -26.52 0.99 -9.01
C PRO A 153 -25.54 1.17 -10.18
N TYR A 154 -24.44 1.92 -9.99
CA TYR A 154 -23.44 2.15 -11.02
C TYR A 154 -22.20 1.33 -10.71
N THR A 155 -21.82 0.45 -11.64
CA THR A 155 -20.73 -0.51 -11.44
C THR A 155 -19.92 -0.70 -12.70
N ASP A 156 -18.62 -0.95 -12.56
CA ASP A 156 -17.75 -1.34 -13.67
C ASP A 156 -16.68 -2.33 -13.19
N THR A 157 -16.22 -3.18 -14.09
CA THR A 157 -15.20 -4.20 -13.79
C THR A 157 -14.15 -4.28 -14.89
N VAL A 158 -12.90 -4.54 -14.50
CA VAL A 158 -11.81 -4.89 -15.42
C VAL A 158 -11.03 -6.08 -14.88
N ARG A 159 -10.55 -6.95 -15.77
CA ARG A 159 -9.61 -8.01 -15.40
C ARG A 159 -8.27 -7.37 -15.00
N ALA A 160 -7.78 -7.70 -13.81
CA ALA A 160 -6.49 -7.24 -13.32
C ALA A 160 -5.36 -8.20 -13.72
N LYS A 161 -5.43 -9.44 -13.25
CA LYS A 161 -4.39 -10.47 -13.43
C LYS A 161 -4.92 -11.85 -13.05
N GLY A 162 -4.47 -12.90 -13.73
CA GLY A 162 -4.95 -14.26 -13.45
C GLY A 162 -6.50 -14.31 -13.47
N PRO A 163 -7.15 -14.85 -12.42
CA PRO A 163 -8.62 -14.85 -12.26
C PRO A 163 -9.17 -13.55 -11.65
N SER A 164 -8.31 -12.67 -11.13
CA SER A 164 -8.65 -11.50 -10.35
C SER A 164 -9.13 -10.33 -11.22
N HIS A 165 -10.18 -9.66 -10.76
CA HIS A 165 -10.76 -8.45 -11.32
C HIS A 165 -10.72 -7.31 -10.30
N ILE A 166 -10.72 -6.08 -10.83
CA ILE A 166 -11.07 -4.88 -10.08
C ILE A 166 -12.54 -4.62 -10.38
N MET A 167 -13.32 -4.33 -9.34
CA MET A 167 -14.71 -3.90 -9.42
C MET A 167 -14.87 -2.57 -8.71
N VAL A 168 -15.54 -1.62 -9.37
CA VAL A 168 -15.95 -0.36 -8.75
C VAL A 168 -17.46 -0.36 -8.56
N LEU A 169 -17.91 0.13 -7.40
CA LEU A 169 -19.30 0.38 -7.07
C LEU A 169 -19.47 1.87 -6.72
N SER A 170 -20.50 2.52 -7.24
CA SER A 170 -20.75 3.95 -7.04
C SER A 170 -22.22 4.24 -6.79
N ARG A 171 -22.47 5.21 -5.89
CA ARG A 171 -23.81 5.77 -5.66
C ARG A 171 -24.21 6.78 -6.74
N THR A 172 -23.22 7.39 -7.39
CA THR A 172 -23.41 8.42 -8.41
C THR A 172 -23.05 7.88 -9.80
N PRO A 173 -23.74 8.32 -10.87
CA PRO A 173 -23.37 7.93 -12.23
C PRO A 173 -21.93 8.31 -12.54
N PHE A 174 -21.26 7.49 -13.36
CA PHE A 174 -19.89 7.78 -13.80
C PHE A 174 -19.68 7.38 -15.26
N ARG A 175 -18.58 7.89 -15.83
CA ARG A 175 -18.06 7.52 -17.15
C ARG A 175 -16.68 6.92 -16.98
N VAL A 176 -16.36 5.85 -17.69
CA VAL A 176 -15.07 5.16 -17.64
C VAL A 176 -14.25 5.49 -18.88
N ASP A 177 -12.94 5.71 -18.69
CA ASP A 177 -11.95 5.79 -19.77
C ASP A 177 -11.65 4.38 -20.29
N ALA A 178 -12.26 4.02 -21.43
CA ALA A 178 -12.11 2.70 -22.04
C ALA A 178 -10.66 2.40 -22.43
N ALA A 179 -9.89 3.40 -22.87
CA ALA A 179 -8.51 3.21 -23.29
C ALA A 179 -7.61 2.80 -22.12
N ALA A 180 -7.77 3.45 -20.96
CA ALA A 180 -7.06 3.07 -19.74
C ALA A 180 -7.43 1.64 -19.28
N LYS A 181 -8.71 1.29 -19.39
CA LYS A 181 -9.24 -0.03 -19.01
C LYS A 181 -8.67 -1.15 -19.88
N GLU A 182 -8.72 -0.98 -21.19
CA GLU A 182 -8.33 -2.01 -22.16
C GLU A 182 -6.80 -2.14 -22.28
N SER A 183 -6.08 -1.02 -22.31
CA SER A 183 -4.64 -1.02 -22.57
C SER A 183 -3.79 -1.23 -21.31
N HIS A 184 -4.33 -0.86 -20.14
CA HIS A 184 -3.55 -0.81 -18.90
C HIS A 184 -4.20 -1.52 -17.71
N GLN A 185 -5.37 -2.14 -17.87
CA GLN A 185 -6.07 -2.87 -16.80
C GLN A 185 -6.36 -1.99 -15.58
N VAL A 186 -6.59 -0.70 -15.84
CA VAL A 186 -6.86 0.34 -14.84
C VAL A 186 -8.29 0.86 -15.04
N ILE A 187 -9.05 1.03 -13.96
CA ILE A 187 -10.30 1.79 -14.05
C ILE A 187 -9.96 3.24 -13.73
N HIS A 188 -10.07 4.11 -14.74
CA HIS A 188 -10.12 5.56 -14.57
C HIS A 188 -11.55 6.01 -14.90
N LEU A 189 -12.23 6.58 -13.92
CA LEU A 189 -13.61 7.04 -14.06
C LEU A 189 -13.77 8.50 -13.63
N THR A 190 -14.79 9.13 -14.16
CA THR A 190 -15.23 10.48 -13.81
C THR A 190 -16.67 10.44 -13.31
N THR A 191 -16.92 10.99 -12.13
CA THR A 191 -18.24 11.07 -11.50
C THR A 191 -18.51 12.48 -10.93
N ARG A 192 -19.73 12.74 -10.48
CA ARG A 192 -20.08 13.97 -9.74
C ARG A 192 -20.57 13.63 -8.34
N ILE A 193 -19.82 14.07 -7.33
CA ILE A 193 -20.16 13.88 -5.92
C ILE A 193 -20.38 15.25 -5.30
N ARG A 194 -21.54 15.46 -4.66
CA ARG A 194 -21.94 16.75 -4.06
C ARG A 194 -21.76 17.93 -5.04
N GLY A 195 -22.15 17.72 -6.29
CA GLY A 195 -22.08 18.73 -7.34
C GLY A 195 -20.69 18.97 -7.95
N ARG A 196 -19.62 18.35 -7.44
CA ARG A 196 -18.24 18.54 -7.94
C ARG A 196 -17.74 17.35 -8.74
N THR A 197 -16.94 17.61 -9.77
CA THR A 197 -16.32 16.56 -10.59
C THR A 197 -15.20 15.87 -9.81
N VAL A 198 -15.28 14.55 -9.72
CA VAL A 198 -14.27 13.68 -9.10
C VAL A 198 -13.79 12.66 -10.12
N GLU A 199 -12.48 12.57 -10.29
CA GLU A 199 -11.82 11.49 -11.02
C GLU A 199 -11.30 10.44 -10.03
N LEU A 200 -11.64 9.18 -10.25
CA LEU A 200 -11.09 8.04 -9.50
C LEU A 200 -10.25 7.18 -10.44
N MET A 201 -9.05 6.82 -9.99
CA MET A 201 -8.20 5.82 -10.62
C MET A 201 -7.98 4.66 -9.66
N THR A 202 -8.03 3.43 -10.15
CA THR A 202 -7.66 2.24 -9.38
C THR A 202 -6.84 1.28 -10.22
N VAL A 203 -5.81 0.70 -9.60
CA VAL A 203 -4.88 -0.26 -10.18
C VAL A 203 -4.70 -1.41 -9.21
N HIS A 204 -4.42 -2.60 -9.74
CA HIS A 204 -4.05 -3.76 -8.94
C HIS A 204 -2.96 -4.59 -9.67
N PRO A 205 -1.72 -4.09 -9.73
CA PRO A 205 -0.64 -4.76 -10.44
C PRO A 205 -0.19 -6.03 -9.70
N ARG A 206 0.54 -6.92 -10.38
CA ARG A 206 1.10 -8.14 -9.76
C ARG A 206 2.10 -7.81 -8.63
N PRO A 207 2.23 -8.68 -7.61
CA PRO A 207 3.34 -8.60 -6.67
C PRO A 207 4.68 -8.76 -7.39
N PRO A 208 5.74 -8.05 -6.99
CA PRO A 208 7.02 -8.02 -7.69
C PRO A 208 7.91 -9.25 -7.42
N ILE A 209 7.36 -10.46 -7.38
CA ILE A 209 8.09 -11.68 -6.98
C ILE A 209 8.81 -12.38 -8.14
N PHE A 210 8.54 -11.96 -9.38
CA PHE A 210 9.25 -12.42 -10.58
C PHE A 210 9.66 -11.20 -11.43
N PRO A 211 10.74 -11.29 -12.23
CA PRO A 211 11.19 -10.17 -13.07
C PRO A 211 10.09 -9.60 -13.98
N SER A 212 9.29 -10.46 -14.63
CA SER A 212 8.19 -10.02 -15.48
C SER A 212 7.05 -9.37 -14.71
N TRP A 213 6.78 -9.80 -13.48
CA TRP A 213 5.73 -9.23 -12.62
C TRP A 213 6.17 -7.88 -12.05
N PHE A 214 7.43 -7.74 -11.69
CA PHE A 214 8.04 -6.47 -11.32
C PHE A 214 7.95 -5.45 -12.47
N ALA A 215 8.32 -5.85 -13.68
CA ALA A 215 8.22 -4.98 -14.87
C ALA A 215 6.77 -4.56 -15.16
N ASP A 216 5.81 -5.50 -15.12
CA ASP A 216 4.39 -5.21 -15.32
C ASP A 216 3.83 -4.27 -14.24
N ARG A 217 4.17 -4.51 -12.96
CA ARG A 217 3.80 -3.63 -11.86
C ARG A 217 4.30 -2.22 -12.09
N ASN A 218 5.58 -2.07 -12.41
CA ASN A 218 6.20 -0.77 -12.61
C ASN A 218 5.58 -0.03 -13.80
N ARG A 219 5.27 -0.72 -14.89
CA ARG A 219 4.56 -0.16 -16.04
C ARG A 219 3.19 0.40 -15.65
N GLN A 220 2.40 -0.36 -14.90
CA GLN A 220 1.06 0.08 -14.46
C GLN A 220 1.14 1.25 -13.46
N LEU A 221 2.05 1.19 -12.49
CA LEU A 221 2.25 2.26 -11.51
C LEU A 221 2.75 3.56 -12.14
N ALA A 222 3.69 3.48 -13.09
CA ALA A 222 4.14 4.63 -13.86
C ALA A 222 3.00 5.25 -14.68
N PHE A 223 2.17 4.43 -15.32
CA PHE A 223 1.00 4.90 -16.07
C PHE A 223 0.03 5.68 -15.16
N VAL A 224 -0.41 5.09 -14.05
CA VAL A 224 -1.39 5.76 -13.17
C VAL A 224 -0.79 7.01 -12.50
N SER A 225 0.48 6.99 -12.12
CA SER A 225 1.16 8.17 -11.59
C SER A 225 1.19 9.30 -12.61
N ALA A 226 1.62 9.03 -13.83
CA ALA A 226 1.69 10.03 -14.88
C ALA A 226 0.31 10.55 -15.30
N ARG A 227 -0.73 9.70 -15.29
CA ARG A 227 -2.11 10.12 -15.55
C ARG A 227 -2.64 11.00 -14.42
N PHE A 228 -2.43 10.58 -13.16
CA PHE A 228 -2.90 11.27 -11.96
C PHE A 228 -2.30 12.68 -11.83
N GLN A 229 -1.00 12.84 -12.06
CA GLN A 229 -0.31 14.13 -12.01
C GLN A 229 -0.82 15.14 -13.07
N ARG A 230 -1.43 14.66 -14.16
CA ARG A 230 -2.01 15.54 -15.20
C ARG A 230 -3.47 15.91 -14.91
N THR A 231 -4.12 15.27 -13.95
CA THR A 231 -5.52 15.54 -13.61
C THR A 231 -5.68 16.87 -12.88
N ARG A 232 -6.54 17.73 -13.41
CA ARG A 232 -6.81 19.08 -12.87
C ARG A 232 -8.05 19.16 -11.98
N GLN A 233 -8.97 18.21 -12.14
CA GLN A 233 -10.18 18.08 -11.32
C GLN A 233 -9.85 17.44 -9.96
N SER A 234 -10.82 17.32 -9.05
CA SER A 234 -10.60 16.58 -7.81
C SER A 234 -10.29 15.13 -8.12
N ALA A 235 -9.13 14.63 -7.68
CA ALA A 235 -8.65 13.31 -8.08
C ALA A 235 -8.31 12.43 -6.87
N LEU A 236 -8.70 11.16 -6.94
CA LEU A 236 -8.30 10.10 -6.03
C LEU A 236 -7.73 8.93 -6.82
N LEU A 237 -6.58 8.43 -6.40
CA LEU A 237 -5.99 7.19 -6.87
C LEU A 237 -5.92 6.21 -5.69
N ILE A 238 -6.54 5.03 -5.79
CA ILE A 238 -6.66 4.09 -4.66
C ILE A 238 -6.55 2.63 -5.13
N GLY A 239 -5.86 1.77 -4.38
CA GLY A 239 -5.62 0.38 -4.79
C GLY A 239 -4.62 -0.39 -3.92
N ASP A 240 -4.52 -1.71 -4.09
CA ASP A 240 -3.33 -2.49 -3.70
C ASP A 240 -2.27 -2.29 -4.79
N PHE A 241 -1.15 -1.66 -4.43
CA PHE A 241 -0.09 -1.34 -5.38
C PHE A 241 1.04 -2.35 -5.35
N ASN A 242 1.00 -3.31 -4.41
CA ASN A 242 2.08 -4.26 -4.17
C ASN A 242 3.47 -3.57 -4.01
N ILE A 243 3.47 -2.44 -3.31
CA ILE A 243 4.66 -1.65 -2.98
C ILE A 243 4.43 -0.88 -1.68
N SER A 244 5.41 -0.84 -0.80
CA SER A 244 5.38 -0.06 0.44
C SER A 244 5.87 1.37 0.22
N PRO A 245 5.59 2.30 1.16
CA PRO A 245 6.11 3.67 1.10
C PRO A 245 7.62 3.79 1.23
N PHE A 246 8.31 2.70 1.58
CA PHE A 246 9.75 2.67 1.82
C PHE A 246 10.55 2.39 0.55
N ALA A 247 9.90 1.82 -0.48
CA ALA A 247 10.54 1.49 -1.73
C ALA A 247 10.97 2.75 -2.51
N PRO A 248 12.14 2.75 -3.18
CA PRO A 248 12.59 3.88 -4.02
C PRO A 248 11.57 4.28 -5.08
N LEU A 249 10.95 3.29 -5.76
CA LEU A 249 9.97 3.52 -6.81
C LEU A 249 8.67 4.17 -6.29
N TYR A 250 8.29 3.92 -5.04
CA TYR A 250 7.15 4.61 -4.42
C TYR A 250 7.40 6.12 -4.36
N ARG A 251 8.58 6.53 -3.91
CA ARG A 251 8.96 7.95 -3.82
C ARG A 251 8.98 8.59 -5.19
N HIS A 252 9.57 7.90 -6.17
CA HIS A 252 9.67 8.37 -7.54
C HIS A 252 8.30 8.63 -8.18
N TRP A 253 7.28 7.80 -7.93
CA TRP A 253 5.97 7.97 -8.56
C TRP A 253 4.94 8.73 -7.72
N PHE A 254 5.02 8.67 -6.39
CA PHE A 254 3.92 9.11 -5.53
C PHE A 254 4.32 10.14 -4.46
N GLN A 255 5.60 10.47 -4.34
CA GLN A 255 6.06 11.64 -3.58
C GLN A 255 6.41 12.79 -4.53
N GLN A 256 5.48 13.12 -5.42
CA GLN A 256 5.62 14.18 -6.41
C GLN A 256 4.82 15.43 -5.99
N PRO A 257 5.23 16.63 -6.42
CA PRO A 257 4.47 17.85 -6.15
C PRO A 257 3.00 17.72 -6.58
N GLY A 258 2.08 18.13 -5.70
CA GLY A 258 0.64 18.04 -5.95
C GLY A 258 0.03 16.65 -5.80
N VAL A 259 0.80 15.63 -5.38
CA VAL A 259 0.32 14.29 -5.02
C VAL A 259 0.48 14.07 -3.52
N HIS A 260 -0.62 13.84 -2.83
CA HIS A 260 -0.67 13.68 -1.37
C HIS A 260 -1.15 12.29 -1.02
N ALA A 261 -0.32 11.49 -0.34
CA ALA A 261 -0.78 10.22 0.21
C ALA A 261 -1.79 10.47 1.33
N CYS A 262 -2.98 9.87 1.24
CA CYS A 262 -4.04 10.07 2.24
C CYS A 262 -3.64 9.60 3.65
N ARG A 263 -2.70 8.67 3.72
CA ARG A 263 -2.17 8.12 4.96
C ARG A 263 -1.33 9.15 5.76
N TYR A 264 -0.79 10.18 5.11
CA TYR A 264 0.00 11.20 5.79
C TYR A 264 -0.84 11.85 6.91
N GLY A 265 -0.30 11.84 8.14
CA GLY A 265 -1.03 12.31 9.32
C GLY A 265 -1.69 11.23 10.17
N PHE A 266 -1.78 9.99 9.68
CA PHE A 266 -2.60 8.94 10.31
C PHE A 266 -1.82 7.66 10.67
N GLY A 267 -0.48 7.74 10.66
CA GLY A 267 0.41 6.61 10.96
C GLY A 267 0.66 5.68 9.77
N LEU A 268 1.38 4.59 10.00
CA LEU A 268 1.73 3.63 8.94
C LEU A 268 0.54 2.80 8.43
N GLN A 269 -0.41 2.45 9.30
CA GLN A 269 -1.66 1.80 8.92
C GLN A 269 -1.46 0.62 7.93
N PRO A 270 -0.64 -0.39 8.27
CA PRO A 270 -0.34 -1.48 7.35
C PRO A 270 -1.55 -2.38 7.11
N THR A 271 -1.58 -3.03 5.96
CA THR A 271 -2.76 -3.75 5.46
C THR A 271 -2.48 -5.22 5.17
N TRP A 272 -1.24 -5.61 4.92
CA TRP A 272 -0.89 -6.98 4.53
C TRP A 272 0.44 -7.45 5.13
N PRO A 273 0.65 -8.73 5.46
CA PRO A 273 -0.36 -9.79 5.51
C PRO A 273 -1.03 -9.79 6.87
N ARG A 274 -2.36 -9.63 6.93
CA ARG A 274 -3.16 -9.60 8.18
C ARG A 274 -2.75 -10.68 9.19
N PHE A 275 -2.45 -11.88 8.72
CA PHE A 275 -2.23 -13.05 9.58
C PHE A 275 -0.83 -13.09 10.21
N LEU A 276 0.08 -12.19 9.83
CA LEU A 276 1.43 -12.12 10.39
C LEU A 276 1.81 -10.66 10.72
N PRO A 277 1.39 -10.14 11.90
CA PRO A 277 1.60 -8.74 12.30
C PRO A 277 3.05 -8.26 12.24
N VAL A 278 4.02 -9.13 12.52
CA VAL A 278 5.45 -8.80 12.46
C VAL A 278 5.94 -8.53 11.03
N ALA A 279 5.22 -9.00 10.01
CA ALA A 279 5.55 -8.84 8.59
C ALA A 279 4.66 -7.80 7.89
N TYR A 280 3.91 -6.99 8.65
CA TYR A 280 3.00 -6.00 8.13
C TYR A 280 3.67 -4.95 7.22
N LEU A 281 3.07 -4.74 6.06
CA LEU A 281 3.42 -3.80 5.01
C LEU A 281 2.17 -2.97 4.63
N PRO A 282 2.29 -1.65 4.50
CA PRO A 282 1.25 -0.81 3.93
C PRO A 282 1.36 -0.84 2.41
N ILE A 283 0.64 -1.74 1.75
CA ILE A 283 0.66 -1.88 0.27
C ILE A 283 -0.63 -1.40 -0.41
N ASP A 284 -1.72 -1.24 0.36
CA ASP A 284 -2.96 -0.64 -0.10
C ASP A 284 -2.93 0.86 0.17
N HIS A 285 -2.93 1.67 -0.89
CA HIS A 285 -2.72 3.12 -0.82
C HIS A 285 -3.89 3.91 -1.36
N ALA A 286 -3.96 5.17 -0.92
CA ALA A 286 -4.82 6.19 -1.49
C ALA A 286 -4.01 7.50 -1.64
N PHE A 287 -4.16 8.18 -2.76
CA PHE A 287 -3.52 9.44 -3.09
C PHE A 287 -4.54 10.44 -3.60
N ILE A 288 -4.41 11.70 -3.20
CA ILE A 288 -5.24 12.80 -3.65
C ILE A 288 -4.39 13.93 -4.24
N ASN A 289 -4.99 14.78 -5.07
CA ASN A 289 -4.34 16.00 -5.55
C ASN A 289 -4.71 17.24 -4.73
N ASP A 290 -4.19 18.39 -5.11
CA ASP A 290 -4.36 19.68 -4.39
C ASP A 290 -5.81 20.19 -4.27
N ARG A 291 -6.78 19.50 -4.87
CA ARG A 291 -8.21 19.84 -4.81
C ARG A 291 -8.95 19.15 -3.67
N LEU A 292 -8.28 18.24 -2.96
CA LEU A 292 -8.86 17.47 -1.87
C LEU A 292 -7.96 17.54 -0.62
N THR A 293 -8.56 17.31 0.53
CA THR A 293 -7.87 17.11 1.80
C THR A 293 -8.34 15.78 2.41
N THR A 294 -7.41 15.01 2.98
CA THR A 294 -7.78 13.82 3.75
C THR A 294 -8.26 14.21 5.13
N ARG A 295 -9.50 13.87 5.45
CA ARG A 295 -10.08 14.04 6.78
C ARG A 295 -9.74 12.87 7.69
N GLN A 296 -9.78 11.65 7.16
CA GLN A 296 -9.46 10.45 7.91
C GLN A 296 -8.93 9.37 6.95
N PHE A 297 -7.87 8.69 7.36
CA PHE A 297 -7.45 7.42 6.78
C PHE A 297 -7.59 6.33 7.84
N THR A 298 -8.33 5.26 7.55
CA THR A 298 -8.62 4.19 8.52
C THR A 298 -8.43 2.83 7.89
N VAL A 299 -7.63 1.99 8.53
CA VAL A 299 -7.57 0.55 8.21
C VAL A 299 -8.63 -0.18 9.01
N LEU A 300 -9.42 -0.99 8.32
CA LEU A 300 -10.55 -1.73 8.87
C LEU A 300 -10.25 -3.23 8.84
N THR A 301 -10.64 -3.92 9.92
CA THR A 301 -10.51 -5.37 9.97
C THR A 301 -11.49 -6.04 9.00
N GLN A 302 -10.96 -6.77 8.01
CA GLN A 302 -11.72 -7.48 6.98
C GLN A 302 -11.54 -9.00 7.09
N ARG A 303 -12.43 -9.66 7.82
CA ARG A 303 -12.38 -11.12 7.97
C ARG A 303 -12.47 -11.83 6.61
N GLY A 304 -11.67 -12.87 6.41
CA GLY A 304 -11.70 -13.71 5.21
C GLY A 304 -10.73 -13.32 4.09
N SER A 305 -10.03 -12.20 4.20
CA SER A 305 -8.93 -11.81 3.30
C SER A 305 -7.58 -11.95 4.02
N ASP A 306 -6.46 -11.83 3.32
CA ASP A 306 -5.13 -11.56 3.86
C ASP A 306 -4.79 -10.05 3.91
N HIS A 307 -5.61 -9.20 3.27
CA HIS A 307 -5.53 -7.75 3.34
C HIS A 307 -6.58 -7.16 4.28
N GLN A 308 -6.19 -6.12 5.03
CA GLN A 308 -7.09 -5.16 5.68
C GLN A 308 -7.74 -4.23 4.65
N ALA A 309 -8.99 -3.81 4.91
CA ALA A 309 -9.66 -2.83 4.08
C ALA A 309 -9.19 -1.40 4.44
N VAL A 310 -9.28 -0.48 3.50
CA VAL A 310 -8.95 0.94 3.68
C VAL A 310 -10.20 1.77 3.48
N ARG A 311 -10.48 2.67 4.44
CA ARG A 311 -11.49 3.72 4.31
C ARG A 311 -10.81 5.08 4.34
N VAL A 312 -11.18 5.93 3.39
CA VAL A 312 -10.70 7.30 3.30
C VAL A 312 -11.89 8.24 3.31
N ASP A 313 -11.92 9.13 4.30
CA ASP A 313 -12.85 10.25 4.35
C ASP A 313 -12.14 11.48 3.79
N LEU A 314 -12.72 12.10 2.77
CA LEU A 314 -12.15 13.21 2.02
C LEU A 314 -13.00 14.46 2.15
N GLN A 315 -12.37 15.61 2.05
CA GLN A 315 -13.02 16.92 1.98
C GLN A 315 -12.56 17.64 0.71
N PHE A 316 -13.49 18.30 0.02
CA PHE A 316 -13.11 19.17 -1.09
C PHE A 316 -12.41 20.43 -0.59
N ARG A 317 -11.39 20.89 -1.32
CA ARG A 317 -10.80 22.21 -1.08
C ARG A 317 -11.59 23.30 -1.82
N PRO A 318 -11.53 24.56 -1.34
CA PRO A 318 -12.20 25.70 -1.97
C PRO A 318 -11.88 25.88 -3.44
#